data_AF-A0A7C2R3B9-F1
#
_entry.id   AF-A0A7C2R3B9-F1
#
_cell.length_a   1.000
_cell.length_b   1.000
_cell.length_c   1.000
_cell.angle_alpha   90.00
_cell.angle_beta   90.00
_cell.angle_gamma   90.00
#
_symmetry.space_group_name_H-M   'P 1'
#
loop_
_entity.id
_entity.type
_entity.pdbx_description
1 polymer ?
#
loop_
_entity_poly.entity_id
_entity_poly.type
_entity_poly.pdbx_seq_one_letter_code
_entity_poly.pdbx_strand_id
1 'polypeptide(L)'
;MRLIKVPYILFLMFRPARTADAAFLTALSFRAKAYWEYSEELMAVFRKELTVTDVYLRDNEAWIYEEKGRAFGWYALVFWPILTPGAFMKKWAAVI
;
A
#
# COMPACT_ATOMS: atom_id res chain seq x y z
N MET A 1 35.12 -16.55 -23.12
CA MET A 1 34.62 -15.24 -22.65
C MET A 1 33.09 -15.24 -22.80
N ARG A 2 32.35 -15.63 -21.75
CA ARG A 2 30.89 -15.58 -21.78
C ARG A 2 30.46 -14.13 -21.58
N LEU A 3 29.96 -13.51 -22.64
CA LEU A 3 29.22 -12.26 -22.57
C LEU A 3 27.98 -12.53 -21.72
N ILE A 4 27.95 -12.02 -20.49
CA ILE A 4 26.70 -11.90 -19.74
C ILE A 4 25.89 -10.85 -20.49
N LYS A 5 25.01 -11.28 -21.40
CA LYS A 5 23.86 -10.45 -21.77
C LYS A 5 23.12 -10.24 -20.46
N VAL A 6 23.04 -9.00 -19.99
CA VAL A 6 22.12 -8.58 -18.94
C VAL A 6 20.87 -8.06 -19.67
N PRO A 7 19.98 -8.92 -20.21
CA PRO A 7 18.67 -8.42 -20.57
C PRO A 7 17.94 -8.12 -19.25
N TYR A 8 17.10 -7.10 -19.23
CA TYR A 8 16.12 -6.84 -18.16
C TYR A 8 16.60 -6.10 -16.90
N ILE A 9 17.40 -5.04 -17.01
CA ILE A 9 17.09 -3.88 -16.15
C ILE A 9 15.82 -3.27 -16.75
N LEU A 10 14.68 -3.95 -16.53
CA LEU A 10 13.39 -3.28 -16.58
C LEU A 10 13.47 -2.22 -15.50
N PHE A 11 13.43 -0.96 -15.92
CA PHE A 11 13.35 0.18 -15.02
C PHE A 11 12.20 -0.05 -14.03
N LEU A 12 12.54 -0.49 -12.81
CA LEU A 12 11.63 -0.45 -11.68
C LEU A 12 11.35 1.03 -11.42
N MET A 13 10.17 1.51 -11.79
CA MET A 13 9.78 2.90 -11.62
C MET A 13 8.78 2.98 -10.49
N PHE A 14 9.28 3.47 -9.35
CA PHE A 14 8.40 4.03 -8.33
C PHE A 14 8.05 5.45 -8.73
N ARG A 15 6.76 5.77 -8.70
CA ARG A 15 6.30 7.17 -8.78
C ARG A 15 5.58 7.57 -7.49
N PRO A 16 5.61 8.87 -7.13
CA PRO A 16 4.77 9.35 -6.04
C PRO A 16 3.30 9.10 -6.36
N ALA A 17 2.55 8.69 -5.33
CA ALA A 17 1.10 8.64 -5.40
C ALA A 17 0.53 10.07 -5.42
N ARG A 18 -0.55 10.26 -6.15
CA ARG A 18 -1.33 11.50 -6.21
C ARG A 18 -2.64 11.28 -5.51
N THR A 19 -3.29 12.34 -5.03
CA THR A 19 -4.62 12.23 -4.41
C THR A 19 -5.64 11.53 -5.31
N ALA A 20 -5.58 11.77 -6.62
CA ALA A 20 -6.41 11.08 -7.62
C ALA A 20 -6.21 9.55 -7.67
N ASP A 21 -5.11 9.01 -7.15
CA ASP A 21 -4.88 7.56 -7.05
C ASP A 21 -5.67 6.91 -5.90
N ALA A 22 -6.27 7.67 -4.97
CA ALA A 22 -6.87 7.15 -3.73
C ALA A 22 -7.89 6.01 -3.95
N ALA A 23 -8.84 6.20 -4.87
CA ALA A 23 -9.84 5.16 -5.18
C ALA A 23 -9.19 3.90 -5.78
N PHE A 24 -8.21 4.08 -6.67
CA PHE A 24 -7.47 2.99 -7.29
C PHE A 24 -6.63 2.21 -6.26
N LEU A 25 -5.90 2.91 -5.39
CA LEU A 25 -5.07 2.31 -4.34
C LEU A 25 -5.92 1.60 -3.28
N THR A 26 -7.09 2.14 -2.96
CA THR A 26 -8.07 1.45 -2.12
C THR A 26 -8.41 0.08 -2.71
N ALA A 27 -8.86 0.05 -3.97
CA ALA A 27 -9.20 -1.20 -4.64
C ALA A 27 -8.00 -2.18 -4.73
N LEU A 28 -6.80 -1.66 -4.99
CA LEU A 28 -5.58 -2.47 -5.02
C LEU A 28 -5.26 -3.09 -3.64
N SER A 29 -5.42 -2.32 -2.57
CA SER A 29 -5.20 -2.76 -1.19
C SER A 29 -6.18 -3.84 -0.77
N PHE A 30 -7.46 -3.70 -1.14
CA PHE A 30 -8.47 -4.74 -0.92
C PHE A 30 -8.12 -6.03 -1.65
N ARG A 31 -7.75 -5.97 -2.94
CA ARG A 31 -7.35 -7.17 -3.70
C ARG A 31 -6.12 -7.85 -3.09
N ALA A 32 -5.12 -7.06 -2.68
CA ALA A 32 -3.92 -7.58 -2.04
C ALA A 32 -4.22 -8.25 -0.70
N LYS A 33 -5.12 -7.68 0.11
CA LYS A 33 -5.54 -8.28 1.38
C LYS A 33 -6.41 -9.52 1.19
N ALA A 34 -7.27 -9.54 0.17
CA ALA A 34 -8.13 -10.69 -0.14
C ALA A 34 -7.36 -11.92 -0.64
N TYR A 35 -6.11 -11.76 -1.09
CA TYR A 35 -5.23 -12.89 -1.46
C TYR A 35 -5.05 -13.90 -0.30
N TRP A 36 -5.23 -13.46 0.94
CA TRP A 36 -5.14 -14.31 2.13
C TRP A 36 -6.44 -15.09 2.43
N GLU A 37 -7.43 -15.04 1.55
CA GLU A 37 -8.68 -15.82 1.62
C GLU A 37 -9.48 -15.60 2.92
N TYR A 38 -9.42 -14.38 3.48
CA TYR A 38 -10.26 -14.01 4.61
C TYR A 38 -11.75 -14.05 4.25
N SER A 39 -12.59 -14.39 5.23
CA SER A 39 -14.05 -14.34 5.06
C SER A 39 -14.54 -12.93 4.75
N GLU A 40 -15.73 -12.80 4.18
CA GLU A 40 -16.32 -11.49 3.88
C GLU A 40 -16.48 -10.62 5.13
N GLU A 41 -16.80 -11.23 6.28
CA GLU A 41 -16.94 -10.55 7.56
C GLU A 41 -15.60 -9.97 8.02
N LEU A 42 -14.52 -10.75 7.91
CA LEU A 42 -13.17 -10.27 8.23
C LEU A 42 -12.69 -9.19 7.25
N MET A 43 -12.99 -9.35 5.95
CA MET A 43 -12.71 -8.32 4.95
C MET A 43 -13.50 -7.02 5.20
N ALA A 44 -14.70 -7.11 5.75
CA ALA A 44 -15.48 -5.94 6.16
C ALA A 44 -14.84 -5.18 7.33
N VAL A 45 -14.20 -5.88 8.27
CA VAL A 45 -13.42 -5.25 9.36
C VAL A 45 -12.27 -4.41 8.79
N PHE A 46 -11.54 -4.96 7.81
CA PHE A 46 -10.44 -4.25 7.17
C PHE A 46 -10.86 -3.07 6.30
N ARG A 47 -12.17 -2.93 5.99
CA ARG A 47 -12.61 -1.96 4.98
C ARG A 47 -12.23 -0.53 5.31
N LYS A 48 -12.37 -0.14 6.57
CA LYS A 48 -12.01 1.20 7.03
C LYS A 48 -10.51 1.45 6.93
N GLU A 49 -9.68 0.45 7.21
CA GLU A 49 -8.23 0.59 7.26
C GLU A 49 -7.58 0.59 5.88
N LEU A 50 -8.15 -0.18 4.94
CA LEU A 50 -7.66 -0.26 3.56
C LEU A 50 -8.20 0.86 2.66
N THR A 51 -9.12 1.69 3.17
CA THR A 51 -9.62 2.85 2.44
C THR A 51 -8.58 3.96 2.45
N VAL A 52 -7.97 4.19 1.30
CA VAL A 52 -7.02 5.27 1.05
C VAL A 52 -7.82 6.53 0.71
N THR A 53 -7.51 7.63 1.38
CA THR A 53 -8.17 8.92 1.15
C THR A 53 -7.21 9.94 0.57
N ASP A 54 -7.75 10.98 -0.08
CA ASP A 54 -6.96 12.10 -0.59
C ASP A 54 -6.17 12.80 0.52
N VAL A 55 -6.76 12.90 1.72
CA VAL A 55 -6.07 13.45 2.91
C VAL A 55 -4.89 12.55 3.29
N TYR A 56 -5.11 11.23 3.34
CA TYR A 56 -4.04 10.28 3.63
C TYR A 56 -2.87 10.39 2.65
N LEU A 57 -3.12 10.50 1.35
CA LEU A 57 -2.05 10.61 0.34
C LEU A 57 -1.36 11.97 0.33
N ARG A 58 -2.06 13.02 0.75
CA ARG A 58 -1.48 14.37 0.89
C ARG A 58 -0.56 14.46 2.09
N ASP A 59 -0.94 13.83 3.19
CA ASP A 59 -0.28 13.98 4.49
C ASP A 59 0.86 12.97 4.70
N ASN A 60 0.99 11.97 3.81
CA ASN A 60 1.98 10.90 3.95
C ASN A 60 2.79 10.70 2.67
N GLU A 61 4.01 10.18 2.82
CA GLU A 61 4.84 9.84 1.69
C GLU A 61 4.39 8.49 1.11
N ALA A 62 3.71 8.52 -0.04
CA ALA A 62 3.17 7.34 -0.69
C ALA A 62 3.75 7.15 -2.10
N TRP A 63 4.07 5.91 -2.44
CA TRP A 63 4.72 5.54 -3.68
C TRP A 63 4.03 4.34 -4.32
N ILE A 64 3.95 4.35 -5.64
CA ILE A 64 3.34 3.30 -6.45
C ILE A 64 4.42 2.66 -7.30
N TYR A 65 4.49 1.33 -7.26
CA TYR A 65 5.30 0.53 -8.16
C TYR A 65 4.56 0.36 -9.48
N GLU A 66 5.14 0.90 -10.57
CA GLU A 66 4.59 0.78 -11.92
C GLU A 66 5.56 0.10 -12.88
N GLU A 67 5.03 -0.78 -13.71
CA GLU A 67 5.73 -1.40 -14.84
C GLU A 67 4.89 -1.21 -16.10
N LYS A 68 5.48 -0.63 -17.16
CA LYS A 68 4.80 -0.39 -18.45
C LYS A 68 3.45 0.34 -18.32
N GLY A 69 3.38 1.30 -17.39
CA GLY A 69 2.16 2.09 -17.14
C GLY A 69 1.08 1.37 -16.32
N ARG A 70 1.37 0.19 -15.80
CA ARG A 70 0.46 -0.55 -14.90
C ARG A 70 1.02 -0.55 -13.48
N ALA A 71 0.18 -0.19 -12.52
CA ALA A 71 0.51 -0.28 -11.11
C ALA A 71 0.33 -1.70 -10.57
N PHE A 72 1.36 -2.20 -9.88
CA PHE A 72 1.42 -3.56 -9.32
C PHE A 72 1.42 -3.58 -7.79
N GLY A 73 1.81 -2.48 -7.17
CA GLY A 73 1.86 -2.35 -5.72
C GLY A 73 2.04 -0.90 -5.30
N TRP A 74 1.86 -0.64 -4.03
CA TRP A 74 2.12 0.67 -3.45
C TRP A 74 2.47 0.53 -1.97
N TYR A 75 3.08 1.56 -1.42
CA TYR A 75 3.29 1.68 0.02
C TYR A 75 3.13 3.13 0.44
N ALA A 76 2.92 3.34 1.74
CA ALA A 76 2.98 4.65 2.36
C ALA A 76 3.87 4.57 3.60
N LEU A 77 4.78 5.53 3.71
CA LEU A 77 5.49 5.82 4.93
C LEU A 77 4.69 6.85 5.71
N VAL A 78 4.19 6.45 6.88
CA VAL A 78 3.38 7.28 7.75
C VAL A 78 4.16 7.61 9.02
N PHE A 79 4.18 8.89 9.40
CA PHE A 79 4.72 9.27 10.69
C PHE A 79 3.63 9.12 11.74
N TRP A 80 3.83 8.22 12.70
CA TRP A 80 2.98 8.14 13.87
C TRP A 80 3.63 8.92 15.02
N PRO A 81 3.09 10.08 15.43
CA PRO A 81 3.62 10.79 16.58
C PRO A 81 3.37 9.94 17.82
N ILE A 82 4.45 9.48 18.47
CA ILE A 82 4.38 8.74 19.73
C ILE A 82 4.08 9.77 20.83
N LEU A 83 2.84 10.25 20.90
CA LEU A 83 2.37 11.06 22.02
C LEU A 83 1.99 10.18 23.21
N THR A 84 1.78 8.89 22.99
CA THR A 84 1.49 7.88 24.02
C THR A 84 2.13 6.54 23.66
N PRO A 85 3.04 6.00 24.50
CA PRO A 85 3.51 4.63 24.37
C PRO A 85 2.32 3.65 24.38
N GLY A 86 2.29 2.71 23.42
CA GLY A 86 1.26 1.67 23.34
C GLY A 86 0.01 2.00 22.51
N ALA A 87 -0.14 3.22 21.97
CA ALA A 87 -1.25 3.55 21.06
C ALA A 87 -1.22 2.73 19.77
N PHE A 88 -0.01 2.43 19.25
CA PHE A 88 0.20 1.52 18.12
C PHE A 88 -0.30 0.11 18.45
N MET A 89 0.10 -0.44 19.60
CA MET A 89 -0.32 -1.78 20.04
C MET A 89 -1.84 -1.84 20.29
N LYS A 90 -2.47 -0.80 20.83
CA LYS A 90 -3.93 -0.77 21.02
C LYS A 90 -4.72 -0.83 19.71
N LYS A 91 -4.21 -0.23 18.63
CA LYS A 91 -4.87 -0.30 17.32
C LYS A 91 -4.71 -1.68 16.68
N TRP A 92 -3.55 -2.32 16.83
CA TRP A 92 -3.25 -3.62 16.20
C TRP A 92 -3.64 -4.84 17.04
N ALA A 93 -3.74 -4.72 18.35
CA ALA A 93 -4.22 -5.80 19.24
C ALA A 93 -5.74 -6.05 19.11
N ALA A 94 -6.48 -5.15 18.48
CA ALA A 94 -7.91 -5.33 18.18
C ALA A 94 -8.16 -6.04 16.84
N VAL A 95 -7.10 -6.45 16.14
CA VAL A 95 -7.13 -7.01 14.78
C VAL A 95 -6.59 -8.45 14.73
N ILE A 96 -6.21 -9.01 15.89
CA ILE A 96 -5.82 -10.42 16.12
C ILE A 96 -6.80 -11.03 17.12
#